data_AF-A0A969AJL2-F1
#
_entry.id   AF-A0A969AJL2-F1
#
_cell.length_a   1.000
_cell.length_b   1.000
_cell.length_c   1.000
_cell.angle_alpha   90.00
_cell.angle_beta   90.00
_cell.angle_gamma   90.00
#
_symmetry.space_group_name_H-M   'P 1'
#
loop_
_entity.id
_entity.type
_entity.pdbx_description
1 polymer ?
#
loop_
_entity_poly.entity_id
_entity_poly.type
_entity_poly.pdbx_seq_one_letter_code
_entity_poly.pdbx_strand_id
1 'polypeptide(L)' 'MRCQSPDVAWVAQSRWEALTPEQRRKFPPICPDFALELVSPSDRVWLLKILWEKIPEILIPSF' A
#
# COMPACT_ATOMS: atom_id res chain seq x y z
N MET A 1 -6.62 12.45 -0.43
CA MET A 1 -6.10 11.07 -0.48
C MET A 1 -4.58 11.11 -0.45
N ARG A 2 -3.95 10.79 0.68
CA ARG A 2 -2.50 10.59 0.73
C ARG A 2 -2.24 9.16 0.29
N CYS A 3 -1.89 8.96 -0.98
CA CYS A 3 -1.37 7.66 -1.40
C CYS A 3 0.09 7.60 -0.94
N GLN A 4 0.33 6.90 0.17
CA GLN A 4 1.66 6.32 0.37
C GLN A 4 1.84 5.24 -0.69
N SER A 5 3.05 5.11 -1.23
CA SER A 5 3.38 4.12 -2.25
C SER A 5 3.93 2.90 -1.52
N PRO A 6 3.08 1.90 -1.18
CA PRO A 6 3.57 0.74 -0.47
C PRO A 6 4.52 -0.07 -1.35
N ASP A 7 5.38 -0.85 -0.70
CA ASP A 7 6.24 -1.80 -1.43
C ASP A 7 5.41 -2.80 -2.25
N VAL A 8 4.26 -3.24 -1.71
CA VAL A 8 3.32 -4.11 -2.40
C VAL A 8 1.89 -3.63 -2.18
N ALA A 9 1.12 -3.56 -3.26
CA ALA A 9 -0.31 -3.27 -3.23
C ALA A 9 -1.08 -4.25 -4.11
N TRP A 10 -2.27 -4.62 -3.66
CA TRP A 10 -3.20 -5.46 -4.41
C TRP A 10 -4.56 -4.78 -4.54
N VAL A 11 -5.16 -4.92 -5.72
CA VAL A 11 -6.51 -4.48 -6.04
C VAL A 11 -7.26 -5.62 -6.70
N ALA A 12 -8.55 -5.72 -6.43
CA ALA A 12 -9.43 -6.64 -7.15
C ALA A 12 -9.36 -6.36 -8.65
N GLN A 13 -9.27 -7.42 -9.45
CA GLN A 13 -9.13 -7.33 -10.90
C GLN A 13 -10.26 -6.51 -11.55
N SER A 14 -11.50 -6.68 -11.09
CA SER A 14 -12.65 -5.90 -11.58
C SER A 14 -12.50 -4.39 -11.37
N ARG A 15 -11.90 -3.96 -10.25
CA ARG A 15 -11.62 -2.55 -9.95
C ARG A 15 -10.49 -2.00 -10.83
N TRP A 16 -9.47 -2.82 -11.09
CA TRP A 16 -8.40 -2.49 -12.01
C TRP A 16 -8.90 -2.34 -13.45
N GLU A 17 -9.77 -3.25 -13.87
CA GLU A 17 -10.34 -3.27 -15.22
C GLU A 17 -11.31 -2.11 -15.48
N ALA A 18 -11.94 -1.56 -14.43
CA ALA A 18 -12.77 -0.37 -14.52
C ALA A 18 -11.99 0.92 -14.83
N LEU A 19 -10.65 0.91 -14.70
CA LEU A 19 -9.81 2.06 -15.01
C LEU A 19 -9.58 2.21 -16.52
N THR A 20 -9.54 3.46 -16.98
CA THR A 20 -9.13 3.76 -18.36
C THR A 20 -7.65 3.43 -18.58
N PRO A 21 -7.22 3.17 -19.82
CA PRO A 21 -5.80 2.95 -20.13
C PRO A 21 -4.88 4.09 -19.66
N GLU A 22 -5.34 5.35 -19.72
CA GLU A 22 -4.59 6.53 -19.28
C GLU A 22 -4.43 6.56 -17.76
N GLN A 23 -5.46 6.14 -17.02
CA GLN A 23 -5.41 6.04 -15.55
C GLN A 23 -4.44 4.95 -15.09
N ARG A 24 -4.34 3.83 -15.82
CA ARG A 24 -3.41 2.73 -15.51
C ARG A 24 -1.94 3.05 -15.80
N ARG A 25 -1.67 4.03 -16.69
CA ARG A 25 -0.30 4.45 -17.07
C ARG A 25 0.35 5.40 -16.08
N LYS A 26 -0.43 6.01 -15.17
CA LYS A 26 0.03 6.92 -14.12
C LYS A 26 -0.24 6.29 -12.75
N PHE A 27 -0.09 7.06 -11.66
CA PHE A 27 -0.59 6.66 -10.35
C PHE A 27 -2.10 6.41 -10.44
N PRO A 28 -2.54 5.15 -10.33
CA PRO A 28 -3.94 4.82 -10.49
C PRO A 28 -4.75 5.54 -9.41
N PRO A 29 -5.86 6.25 -9.74
CA PRO A 29 -6.66 6.99 -8.77
C PRO A 29 -7.57 6.06 -7.97
N ILE A 30 -7.03 4.94 -7.48
CA ILE A 30 -7.73 3.93 -6.68
C ILE A 30 -6.90 3.58 -5.45
N CYS A 31 -7.58 3.41 -4.32
CA CYS A 31 -6.95 2.86 -3.12
C CYS A 31 -6.84 1.33 -3.26
N PRO A 32 -5.68 0.73 -2.93
CA PRO A 32 -5.57 -0.72 -2.87
C PRO A 32 -6.57 -1.33 -1.89
N ASP A 33 -7.01 -2.55 -2.18
CA ASP A 33 -7.79 -3.38 -1.24
C ASP A 33 -6.88 -3.90 -0.12
N PHE A 34 -5.61 -4.14 -0.45
CA PHE A 34 -4.61 -4.64 0.46
C PHE A 34 -3.25 -4.02 0.15
N ALA A 35 -2.48 -3.66 1.18
CA ALA A 35 -1.12 -3.16 1.05
C ALA A 35 -0.22 -3.83 2.08
N LEU A 36 1.02 -4.09 1.67
CA LEU A 36 2.07 -4.65 2.51
C LEU A 36 3.30 -3.76 2.38
N GLU A 37 3.93 -3.49 3.53
CA GLU A 37 5.21 -2.77 3.60
C GLU A 37 6.29 -3.76 4.06
N LEU A 38 7.44 -3.73 3.40
CA LEU A 38 8.59 -4.51 3.84
C LEU A 38 9.36 -3.69 4.86
N VAL A 39 9.53 -4.25 6.05
CA VAL A 39 10.31 -3.61 7.11
C VAL A 39 11.69 -4.27 7.19
N SER A 40 12.74 -3.46 7.01
CA SER A 40 14.13 -3.83 7.19
C SER A 40 14.61 -3.53 8.62
N PRO A 41 15.63 -4.24 9.14
CA PRO A 41 16.23 -3.92 10.44
C PRO A 41 16.85 -2.52 10.54
N SER A 42 17.21 -1.94 9.40
CA SER A 42 17.74 -0.57 9.29
C SER A 42 16.63 0.47 9.26
N ASP A 43 15.38 0.06 9.11
CA ASP A 43 14.26 0.98 9.09
C ASP A 43 14.13 1.63 10.46
N ARG A 44 14.04 2.95 10.42
CA ARG A 44 14.02 3.77 11.62
C ARG A 44 12.79 3.41 12.44
N VAL A 45 12.99 3.01 13.69
CA VAL A 45 11.93 2.53 14.60
C VAL A 45 10.76 3.53 14.74
N TRP A 46 10.99 4.84 14.54
CA TRP A 46 9.92 5.84 14.55
C TRP A 46 9.06 5.86 13.28
N LEU A 47 9.60 5.44 12.13
CA LEU A 47 8.85 5.27 10.89
C LEU A 47 7.80 4.16 11.05
N LEU A 48 8.14 3.10 11.78
CA LEU A 48 7.19 2.03 12.13
C LEU A 48 6.02 2.57 12.93
N LYS A 49 6.25 3.36 13.99
CA LYS A 49 5.14 3.96 14.77
C LYS A 49 4.18 4.79 13.91
N ILE A 50 4.72 5.55 12.95
CA ILE A 50 3.90 6.38 12.04
C ILE A 50 3.09 5.51 11.06
N LEU A 51 3.65 4.38 10.60
CA LEU A 51 2.95 3.41 9.76
C LEU A 51 1.82 2.73 10.55
N TRP A 52 2.09 2.31 11.78
CA TRP A 52 1.13 1.63 12.67
C TRP A 52 -0.10 2.47 13.03
N GLU A 53 0.05 3.78 13.21
CA GLU A 53 -1.09 4.68 13.47
C GLU A 53 -1.97 4.93 12.23
N LYS A 54 -1.51 4.54 11.03
CA LYS A 54 -2.13 4.91 9.75
C LYS A 54 -2.71 3.74 8.97
N ILE A 55 -2.33 2.50 9.26
CA ILE A 55 -2.81 1.31 8.56
C ILE A 55 -3.88 0.63 9.43
N PRO A 56 -5.16 0.60 9.03
CA PRO A 56 -6.12 -0.28 9.66
C PRO A 56 -5.76 -1.71 9.24
N GLU A 57 -5.20 -2.47 10.20
CA GLU A 57 -4.93 -3.91 10.18
C GLU A 57 -4.61 -4.55 8.81
N ILE A 58 -3.34 -4.87 8.58
CA ILE A 58 -2.84 -6.26 8.43
C ILE A 58 -1.32 -6.16 8.55
N LEU A 59 -0.76 -6.88 9.51
CA LEU A 59 0.69 -7.06 9.65
C LEU A 59 0.94 -8.53 9.93
N ILE A 60 1.67 -9.20 9.03
CA ILE A 60 2.22 -10.52 9.31
C ILE A 60 3.56 -10.24 10.00
N PRO A 61 3.75 -10.62 11.27
CA PRO A 61 5.06 -10.50 11.88
C PRO A 61 6.01 -11.43 11.14
N SER A 62 7.02 -10.86 10.50
CA SER A 62 8.21 -11.60 10.08
C SER A 62 8.83 -12.23 11.32
N PHE A 63 9.10 -13.54 11.25
CA PHE A 63 9.73 -14.35 12.30
C PHE A 63 10.93 -13.66 12.97
#